data_AF-A0AA97BRF1-F1
#
_entry.id   AF-A0AA97BRF1-F1
#
_cell.length_a   1.000
_cell.length_b   1.000
_cell.length_c   1.000
_cell.angle_alpha   90.00
_cell.angle_beta   90.00
_cell.angle_gamma   90.00
#
_symmetry.space_group_name_H-M   'P 1'
#
loop_
_entity.id
_entity.type
_entity.pdbx_description
1 polymer ?
#
loop_
_entity_poly.entity_id
_entity_poly.type
_entity_poly.pdbx_seq_one_letter_code
_entity_poly.pdbx_strand_id
1 'polypeptide(L)'
;MDKTDIQLYLQRQSSSRMLKVTMFIENILLSAVLTPMLIFVVLYGLTYLCTHLVGFGDSEFHRVMDLAGYYALGCGGILVLTRLFFYGAFPKFKALLTVSEIELLYTVSMDAYDKLGYGPEDERPAIDYLNAVVMSGVPMSAVHTRTVDAMLFRAKKEKDNHDARLKAENNINALTDSIAKAGLALDTSSLEHPDH
;
A
#
# COMPACT_ATOMS: atom_id res chain seq x y z
N MET A 1 22.43 -1.18 14.86
CA MET A 1 21.78 -2.51 14.90
C MET A 1 22.79 -3.52 14.42
N ASP A 2 23.10 -4.52 15.23
CA ASP A 2 24.08 -5.52 14.85
C ASP A 2 23.48 -6.45 13.80
N LYS A 3 24.23 -6.69 12.71
CA LYS A 3 23.81 -7.57 11.60
C LYS A 3 23.37 -8.96 12.10
N THR A 4 23.89 -9.38 13.24
CA THR A 4 23.60 -10.64 13.93
C THR A 4 22.14 -10.76 14.38
N ASP A 5 21.52 -9.67 14.87
CA ASP A 5 20.15 -9.71 15.41
C ASP A 5 19.10 -9.86 14.31
N ILE A 6 19.31 -9.17 13.18
CA ILE A 6 18.46 -9.29 11.99
C ILE A 6 18.53 -10.70 11.44
N GLN A 7 19.75 -11.27 11.31
CA GLN A 7 19.94 -12.62 10.79
C GLN A 7 19.26 -13.67 11.68
N LEU A 8 19.37 -13.53 13.01
CA LEU A 8 18.71 -14.40 13.95
C LEU A 8 17.17 -14.30 13.84
N TYR A 9 16.64 -13.10 13.67
CA TYR A 9 15.21 -12.88 13.44
C TYR A 9 14.73 -13.53 12.13
N LEU A 10 15.44 -13.31 11.02
CA LEU A 10 15.08 -13.89 9.72
C LEU A 10 15.14 -15.43 9.77
N GLN A 11 16.09 -16.02 10.50
CA GLN A 11 16.17 -17.46 10.71
C GLN A 11 14.97 -18.00 11.52
N ARG A 12 14.51 -17.26 12.54
CA ARG A 12 13.31 -17.62 13.30
C ARG A 12 12.05 -17.52 12.44
N GLN A 13 11.94 -16.47 11.63
CA GLN A 13 10.83 -16.27 10.69
C GLN A 13 10.78 -17.40 9.66
N SER A 14 11.91 -17.76 9.03
CA SER A 14 11.99 -18.84 8.04
C SER A 14 11.62 -20.20 8.62
N SER A 15 11.94 -20.42 9.90
CA SER A 15 11.64 -21.68 10.60
C SER A 15 10.20 -21.76 11.13
N SER A 16 9.43 -20.67 11.03
CA SER A 16 8.05 -20.61 11.53
C SER A 16 7.13 -21.60 10.80
N ARG A 17 6.38 -22.41 11.56
CA ARG A 17 5.37 -23.32 11.00
C ARG A 17 4.30 -22.56 10.21
N MET A 18 3.94 -21.37 10.68
CA MET A 18 2.93 -20.54 10.03
C MET A 18 3.39 -20.00 8.68
N LEU A 19 4.69 -19.77 8.51
CA LEU A 19 5.25 -19.39 7.22
C LEU A 19 5.15 -20.56 6.22
N LYS A 20 5.44 -21.79 6.66
CA LYS A 20 5.26 -23.00 5.83
C LYS A 20 3.81 -23.16 5.37
N VAL A 21 2.85 -22.90 6.26
CA VAL A 21 1.41 -22.89 5.91
C VAL A 21 1.11 -21.79 4.89
N THR A 22 1.64 -20.59 5.08
CA THR A 22 1.46 -19.47 4.15
C THR A 22 1.99 -19.82 2.76
N MET A 23 3.22 -20.34 2.66
CA MET A 23 3.82 -20.77 1.39
C MET A 23 3.05 -21.93 0.75
N PHE A 24 2.52 -22.88 1.54
CA PHE A 24 1.67 -23.95 1.02
C PHE A 24 0.38 -23.40 0.42
N ILE A 25 -0.25 -22.45 1.12
CA ILE A 25 -1.48 -21.82 0.62
C ILE A 25 -1.20 -21.06 -0.67
N GLU A 26 -0.12 -20.27 -0.70
CA GLU A 26 0.26 -19.43 -1.83
C GLU A 26 0.69 -20.23 -3.06
N ASN A 27 1.59 -21.21 -2.90
CA ASN A 27 2.17 -21.92 -4.03
C ASN A 27 1.29 -23.06 -4.56
N ILE A 28 0.51 -23.70 -3.69
CA ILE A 28 -0.24 -24.92 -4.04
C ILE A 28 -1.74 -24.61 -4.10
N LEU A 29 -2.34 -24.19 -2.99
CA LEU A 29 -3.79 -23.96 -2.94
C LEU A 29 -4.23 -22.81 -3.86
N LEU A 30 -3.45 -21.73 -3.96
CA LEU A 30 -3.85 -20.54 -4.70
C LEU A 30 -4.00 -20.84 -6.20
N SER A 31 -3.01 -21.52 -6.77
CA SER A 31 -3.02 -21.92 -8.18
C SER A 31 -3.96 -23.10 -8.45
N ALA A 32 -3.88 -24.17 -7.64
CA ALA A 32 -4.58 -25.42 -7.94
C ALA A 32 -6.07 -25.42 -7.54
N VAL A 33 -6.47 -24.61 -6.56
CA VAL A 33 -7.82 -24.66 -5.99
C VAL A 33 -8.52 -23.30 -6.02
N LEU A 34 -7.88 -22.24 -5.51
CA LEU A 34 -8.52 -20.93 -5.40
C LEU A 34 -8.71 -20.26 -6.76
N THR A 35 -7.78 -20.45 -7.70
CA THR A 35 -7.89 -19.89 -9.05
C THR A 35 -9.08 -20.50 -9.82
N PRO A 36 -9.25 -21.83 -9.90
CA PRO A 36 -10.47 -22.43 -10.45
C PRO A 36 -11.75 -21.99 -9.73
N MET A 37 -11.74 -21.88 -8.39
CA MET A 37 -12.90 -21.40 -7.62
C MET A 37 -13.28 -19.96 -8.00
N LEU A 38 -12.29 -19.07 -8.13
CA LEU A 38 -12.51 -17.69 -8.57
C LEU A 38 -13.14 -17.66 -9.97
N ILE A 39 -12.57 -18.42 -10.92
CA ILE A 39 -13.08 -18.51 -12.29
C ILE A 39 -14.53 -19.00 -12.28
N PHE A 40 -14.83 -20.04 -11.49
CA PHE A 40 -16.19 -20.57 -11.37
C PHE A 40 -17.16 -19.52 -10.83
N VAL A 41 -16.81 -18.79 -9.76
CA VAL A 41 -17.66 -17.74 -9.18
C VAL A 41 -17.91 -16.61 -10.20
N VAL A 42 -16.88 -16.20 -10.94
CA VAL A 42 -17.00 -15.17 -11.99
C VAL A 42 -17.91 -15.66 -13.13
N LEU A 43 -17.68 -16.88 -13.63
CA LEU A 43 -18.50 -17.46 -14.69
C LEU A 43 -19.96 -17.63 -14.25
N TYR A 44 -20.20 -18.09 -13.02
CA TYR A 44 -21.54 -18.17 -12.45
C TYR A 44 -22.21 -16.79 -12.36
N GLY A 45 -21.50 -15.77 -11.89
CA GLY A 45 -22.01 -14.41 -11.83
C GLY A 45 -22.40 -13.87 -13.21
N LEU A 46 -21.58 -14.16 -14.23
CA LEU A 46 -21.85 -13.78 -15.61
C LEU A 46 -23.07 -14.52 -16.18
N THR A 47 -23.18 -15.85 -15.98
CA THR A 47 -24.34 -16.62 -16.47
C THR A 47 -25.63 -16.21 -15.76
N TYR A 48 -25.57 -15.96 -14.44
CA TYR A 48 -26.70 -15.43 -13.68
C TYR A 48 -27.15 -14.06 -14.20
N LEU A 49 -26.22 -13.15 -14.46
CA LEU A 49 -26.53 -11.84 -15.03
C LEU A 49 -27.16 -11.95 -16.43
N CYS A 50 -26.57 -12.77 -17.31
CA CYS A 50 -27.09 -12.99 -18.67
C CYS A 50 -28.50 -13.59 -18.65
N THR A 51 -28.77 -14.55 -17.77
CA THR A 51 -30.08 -15.20 -17.68
C THR A 51 -31.15 -14.26 -17.15
N HIS A 52 -30.78 -13.37 -16.22
CA HIS A 52 -31.69 -12.35 -15.70
C HIS A 52 -31.99 -11.24 -16.72
N LEU A 53 -30.99 -10.84 -17.52
CA LEU A 53 -31.15 -9.80 -18.55
C LEU A 53 -31.89 -10.29 -19.80
N VAL A 54 -31.67 -11.54 -20.22
CA VAL A 54 -32.26 -12.10 -21.45
C VAL A 54 -33.62 -12.77 -21.18
N GLY A 55 -33.94 -13.09 -19.92
CA GLY A 55 -35.24 -13.67 -19.53
C GLY A 55 -35.40 -15.13 -19.94
N PHE A 56 -34.40 -15.97 -19.61
CA PHE A 56 -34.49 -17.42 -19.84
C PHE A 56 -35.48 -18.05 -18.85
N GLY A 57 -36.60 -18.58 -19.35
CA GLY A 57 -37.70 -19.15 -18.56
C GLY A 57 -37.71 -20.68 -18.47
N ASP A 58 -36.54 -21.33 -18.52
CA ASP A 58 -36.46 -22.78 -18.40
C ASP A 58 -36.30 -23.21 -16.92
N SER A 59 -37.29 -23.94 -16.43
CA SER A 59 -37.36 -24.41 -15.04
C SER A 59 -36.28 -25.42 -14.66
N GLU A 60 -35.79 -26.23 -15.61
CA GLU A 60 -34.70 -27.18 -15.34
C GLU A 60 -33.37 -26.43 -15.22
N PHE A 61 -33.16 -25.45 -16.09
CA PHE A 61 -32.00 -24.57 -16.04
C PHE A 61 -31.95 -23.77 -14.72
N HIS A 62 -33.08 -23.25 -14.24
CA HIS A 62 -33.14 -22.57 -12.93
C HIS A 62 -32.74 -23.48 -11.76
N ARG A 63 -33.13 -24.75 -11.77
CA ARG A 63 -32.69 -25.71 -10.73
C ARG A 63 -31.19 -25.95 -10.73
N VAL A 64 -30.59 -26.07 -11.92
CA VAL A 64 -29.13 -26.21 -12.07
C VAL A 64 -28.43 -24.93 -11.59
N MET A 65 -28.98 -23.75 -11.92
CA MET A 65 -28.46 -22.48 -11.46
C MET A 65 -28.53 -22.32 -9.94
N ASP A 66 -29.62 -22.72 -9.30
CA ASP A 66 -29.74 -22.67 -7.83
C ASP A 66 -28.67 -23.55 -7.17
N LEU A 67 -28.47 -24.79 -7.67
CA LEU A 67 -27.42 -25.67 -7.15
C LEU A 67 -26.02 -25.07 -7.35
N ALA A 68 -25.73 -24.56 -8.55
CA ALA A 68 -24.47 -23.88 -8.84
C ALA A 68 -24.29 -22.63 -7.97
N GLY A 69 -25.37 -21.94 -7.60
CA GLY A 69 -25.37 -20.80 -6.69
C GLY A 69 -24.93 -21.16 -5.27
N TYR A 70 -25.39 -22.29 -4.73
CA TYR A 70 -24.91 -22.76 -3.42
C TYR A 70 -23.40 -23.07 -3.45
N TYR A 71 -22.93 -23.72 -4.51
CA TYR A 71 -21.49 -23.96 -4.70
C TYR A 71 -20.71 -22.66 -4.86
N ALA A 72 -21.22 -21.70 -5.64
CA ALA A 72 -20.58 -20.40 -5.85
C ALA A 72 -20.50 -19.60 -4.54
N LEU A 73 -21.53 -19.66 -3.70
CA LEU A 73 -21.54 -19.03 -2.38
C LEU A 73 -20.51 -19.66 -1.44
N GLY A 74 -20.40 -20.99 -1.42
CA GLY A 74 -19.36 -21.71 -0.68
C GLY A 74 -17.95 -21.34 -1.13
N CYS A 75 -17.70 -21.33 -2.44
CA CYS A 75 -16.44 -20.90 -3.04
C CYS A 75 -16.13 -19.44 -2.68
N GLY A 76 -17.10 -18.54 -2.81
CA GLY A 76 -16.98 -17.14 -2.43
C GLY A 76 -16.58 -16.96 -0.96
N GLY A 77 -17.21 -17.73 -0.05
CA GLY A 77 -16.85 -17.74 1.37
C GLY A 77 -15.40 -18.15 1.62
N ILE A 78 -14.94 -19.22 0.99
CA ILE A 78 -13.54 -19.70 1.10
C ILE A 78 -12.55 -18.66 0.55
N LEU A 79 -12.87 -18.05 -0.60
CA LEU A 79 -12.05 -16.99 -1.20
C LEU A 79 -11.94 -15.77 -0.28
N VAL A 80 -13.06 -15.34 0.31
CA VAL A 80 -13.07 -14.23 1.27
C VAL A 80 -12.26 -14.57 2.52
N LEU A 81 -12.44 -15.75 3.11
CA LEU A 81 -11.66 -16.18 4.27
C LEU A 81 -10.16 -16.25 3.97
N THR A 82 -9.80 -16.76 2.80
CA THR A 82 -8.39 -16.81 2.37
C THR A 82 -7.84 -15.41 2.17
N ARG A 83 -8.61 -14.50 1.58
CA ARG A 83 -8.23 -13.09 1.50
C ARG A 83 -8.03 -12.51 2.90
N LEU A 84 -8.94 -12.72 3.84
CA LEU A 84 -8.82 -12.22 5.22
C LEU A 84 -7.57 -12.76 5.94
N PHE A 85 -7.19 -14.01 5.65
CA PHE A 85 -5.96 -14.63 6.14
C PHE A 85 -4.70 -13.90 5.63
N PHE A 86 -4.59 -13.68 4.32
CA PHE A 86 -3.47 -12.92 3.74
C PHE A 86 -3.49 -11.44 4.11
N TYR A 87 -4.68 -10.88 4.32
CA TYR A 87 -4.82 -9.53 4.82
C TYR A 87 -4.42 -9.40 6.30
N GLY A 88 -4.27 -10.50 7.02
CA GLY A 88 -3.97 -10.49 8.44
C GLY A 88 -5.07 -9.86 9.29
N ALA A 89 -6.33 -10.03 8.89
CA ALA A 89 -7.49 -9.56 9.66
C ALA A 89 -7.62 -10.30 11.01
N PHE A 90 -7.10 -11.53 11.09
CA PHE A 90 -7.12 -12.32 12.32
C PHE A 90 -5.80 -12.14 13.11
N PRO A 91 -5.86 -11.91 14.43
CA PRO A 91 -4.67 -11.64 15.23
C PRO A 91 -3.75 -12.85 15.40
N LYS A 92 -4.29 -14.07 15.47
CA LYS A 92 -3.52 -15.31 15.71
C LYS A 92 -3.31 -16.16 14.44
N PHE A 93 -4.14 -15.99 13.43
CA PHE A 93 -4.13 -16.83 12.22
C PHE A 93 -4.02 -15.95 10.98
N LYS A 94 -2.80 -15.49 10.70
CA LYS A 94 -2.48 -14.57 9.59
C LYS A 94 -1.30 -15.08 8.78
N ALA A 95 -1.30 -14.78 7.49
CA ALA A 95 -0.16 -15.02 6.61
C ALA A 95 1.08 -14.28 7.13
N LEU A 96 2.21 -14.97 7.13
CA LEU A 96 3.50 -14.37 7.48
C LEU A 96 4.27 -14.01 6.21
N LEU A 97 5.05 -12.93 6.29
CA LEU A 97 5.97 -12.55 5.22
C LEU A 97 7.17 -13.51 5.19
N THR A 98 7.58 -13.88 3.98
CA THR A 98 8.82 -14.59 3.70
C THR A 98 10.03 -13.71 3.99
N VAL A 99 11.20 -14.34 4.15
CA VAL A 99 12.47 -13.63 4.38
C VAL A 99 12.75 -12.65 3.24
N SER A 100 12.57 -13.09 2.00
CA SER A 100 12.76 -12.26 0.81
C SER A 100 11.82 -11.06 0.76
N GLU A 101 10.57 -11.21 1.18
CA GLU A 101 9.63 -10.08 1.25
C GLU A 101 10.00 -9.08 2.34
N ILE A 102 10.54 -9.55 3.47
CA ILE A 102 11.02 -8.68 4.54
C ILE A 102 12.24 -7.88 4.06
N GLU A 103 13.21 -8.55 3.42
CA GLU A 103 14.39 -7.90 2.84
C GLU A 103 14.00 -6.88 1.76
N LEU A 104 13.03 -7.23 0.90
CA LEU A 104 12.48 -6.32 -0.10
C LEU A 104 11.81 -5.12 0.56
N LEU A 105 11.03 -5.32 1.63
CA LEU A 105 10.36 -4.25 2.36
C LEU A 105 11.36 -3.25 2.94
N TYR A 106 12.46 -3.74 3.53
CA TYR A 106 13.55 -2.89 3.98
C TYR A 106 14.17 -2.09 2.83
N THR A 107 14.49 -2.77 1.73
CA THR A 107 15.12 -2.15 0.56
C THR A 107 14.25 -1.06 -0.06
N VAL A 108 12.97 -1.35 -0.29
CA VAL A 108 11.99 -0.40 -0.85
C VAL A 108 11.80 0.81 0.08
N SER A 109 11.76 0.56 1.39
CA SER A 109 11.59 1.65 2.37
C SER A 109 12.83 2.57 2.39
N MET A 110 14.03 2.01 2.31
CA MET A 110 15.28 2.79 2.25
C MET A 110 15.33 3.64 0.98
N ASP A 111 15.07 3.02 -0.18
CA ASP A 111 15.03 3.72 -1.47
C ASP A 111 13.96 4.82 -1.50
N ALA A 112 12.80 4.61 -0.85
CA ALA A 112 11.77 5.63 -0.73
C ALA A 112 12.26 6.85 0.06
N TYR A 113 12.92 6.65 1.20
CA TYR A 113 13.48 7.76 1.98
C TYR A 113 14.61 8.48 1.25
N ASP A 114 15.49 7.74 0.58
CA ASP A 114 16.58 8.32 -0.19
C ASP A 114 16.04 9.18 -1.36
N LYS A 115 14.96 8.74 -2.04
CA LYS A 115 14.24 9.55 -3.05
C LYS A 115 13.54 10.77 -2.45
N LEU A 116 13.08 10.67 -1.21
CA LEU A 116 12.55 11.81 -0.46
C LEU A 116 13.68 12.74 0.04
N GLY A 117 14.95 12.44 -0.21
CA GLY A 117 16.07 13.31 0.16
C GLY A 117 16.37 13.31 1.65
N TYR A 118 15.90 12.31 2.39
CA TYR A 118 16.25 12.14 3.80
C TYR A 118 17.72 11.76 3.91
N GLY A 119 18.47 12.51 4.72
CA GLY A 119 19.84 12.22 5.08
C GLY A 119 19.97 10.95 5.92
N PRO A 120 21.22 10.52 6.19
CA PRO A 120 21.50 9.39 7.08
C PRO A 120 21.21 9.70 8.56
N GLU A 121 21.18 10.98 8.94
CA GLU A 121 20.89 11.47 10.29
C GLU A 121 19.38 11.74 10.50
N ASP A 122 18.59 11.80 9.43
CA ASP A 122 17.17 12.10 9.53
C ASP A 122 16.40 10.90 10.07
N GLU A 123 15.38 11.16 10.89
CA GLU A 123 14.49 10.12 11.39
C GLU A 123 13.79 9.42 10.20
N ARG A 124 13.84 8.08 10.18
CA ARG A 124 13.22 7.25 9.13
C ARG A 124 12.14 6.38 9.78
N PRO A 125 10.96 6.93 10.11
CA PRO A 125 9.93 6.26 10.92
C PRO A 125 9.58 4.84 10.49
N ALA A 126 9.52 4.57 9.17
CA ALA A 126 9.17 3.24 8.68
C ALA A 126 10.30 2.21 8.92
N ILE A 127 11.56 2.65 8.85
CA ILE A 127 12.73 1.82 9.13
C ILE A 127 12.87 1.59 10.63
N ASP A 128 12.66 2.63 11.42
CA ASP A 128 12.68 2.55 12.89
C ASP A 128 11.60 1.60 13.39
N TYR A 129 10.41 1.66 12.79
CA TYR A 129 9.33 0.71 13.03
C TYR A 129 9.74 -0.73 12.70
N LEU A 130 10.32 -0.97 11.52
CA LEU A 130 10.76 -2.32 11.14
C LEU A 130 11.82 -2.85 12.11
N ASN A 131 12.77 -2.01 12.52
CA ASN A 131 13.80 -2.36 13.51
C ASN A 131 13.18 -2.70 14.87
N ALA A 132 12.19 -1.93 15.33
CA ALA A 132 11.46 -2.23 16.55
C ALA A 132 10.71 -3.57 16.47
N VAL A 133 10.11 -3.89 15.31
CA VAL A 133 9.45 -5.19 15.08
C VAL A 133 10.46 -6.34 15.14
N VAL A 134 11.63 -6.19 14.51
CA VAL A 134 12.73 -7.17 14.58
C VAL A 134 13.19 -7.38 16.02
N MET A 135 13.44 -6.30 16.76
CA MET A 135 13.90 -6.35 18.15
C MET A 135 12.89 -6.98 19.11
N SER A 136 11.59 -6.71 18.89
CA SER A 136 10.52 -7.35 19.66
C SER A 136 10.31 -8.82 19.31
N GLY A 137 10.90 -9.31 18.22
CA GLY A 137 10.75 -10.70 17.75
C GLY A 137 9.35 -11.03 17.25
N VAL A 138 8.52 -10.03 16.95
CA VAL A 138 7.15 -10.22 16.47
C VAL A 138 7.18 -10.68 15.01
N PRO A 139 6.53 -11.81 14.65
CA PRO A 139 6.49 -12.28 13.27
C PRO A 139 5.81 -11.27 12.34
N MET A 140 6.53 -10.86 11.30
CA MET A 140 6.02 -9.93 10.30
C MET A 140 4.96 -10.58 9.40
N SER A 141 3.95 -9.78 9.07
CA SER A 141 2.78 -10.09 8.24
C SER A 141 2.39 -8.84 7.42
N ALA A 142 1.43 -8.98 6.51
CA ALA A 142 0.97 -7.87 5.65
C ALA A 142 0.45 -6.62 6.41
N VAL A 143 0.14 -6.73 7.71
CA VAL A 143 -0.21 -5.59 8.57
C VAL A 143 0.99 -4.67 8.77
N HIS A 144 2.19 -5.24 8.91
CA HIS A 144 3.43 -4.49 9.07
C HIS A 144 3.81 -3.78 7.76
N THR A 145 3.65 -4.46 6.61
CA THR A 145 3.82 -3.83 5.29
C THR A 145 2.92 -2.60 5.13
N ARG A 146 1.62 -2.70 5.46
CA ARG A 146 0.72 -1.54 5.38
C ARG A 146 1.08 -0.41 6.33
N THR A 147 1.59 -0.76 7.50
CA THR A 147 2.04 0.24 8.48
C THR A 147 3.22 1.03 7.91
N VAL A 148 4.18 0.32 7.31
CA VAL A 148 5.31 0.92 6.58
C VAL A 148 4.82 1.78 5.41
N ASP A 149 3.94 1.26 4.55
CA ASP A 149 3.38 2.01 3.41
C ASP A 149 2.67 3.29 3.86
N ALA A 150 1.92 3.23 4.96
CA ALA A 150 1.24 4.40 5.52
C ALA A 150 2.22 5.43 6.07
N MET A 151 3.33 5.00 6.69
CA MET A 151 4.39 5.89 7.16
C MET A 151 5.11 6.56 5.99
N LEU A 152 5.47 5.80 4.95
CA LEU A 152 6.10 6.33 3.74
C LEU A 152 5.18 7.32 3.01
N PHE A 153 3.89 7.00 2.92
CA PHE A 153 2.90 7.91 2.33
C PHE A 153 2.78 9.23 3.10
N ARG A 154 2.78 9.18 4.44
CA ARG A 154 2.78 10.39 5.28
C ARG A 154 4.05 11.21 5.08
N ALA A 155 5.22 10.58 5.11
CA ALA A 155 6.50 11.24 4.90
C ALA A 155 6.56 11.94 3.53
N LYS A 156 6.08 11.27 2.47
CA LYS A 156 5.96 11.88 1.14
C LYS A 156 5.03 13.09 1.15
N LYS A 157 3.85 12.96 1.76
CA LYS A 157 2.87 14.05 1.84
C LYS A 157 3.43 15.27 2.61
N GLU A 158 4.18 15.03 3.68
CA GLU A 158 4.82 16.09 4.45
C GLU A 158 5.88 16.82 3.62
N LYS A 159 6.70 16.08 2.87
CA LYS A 159 7.64 16.68 1.92
C LYS A 159 6.94 17.51 0.84
N ASP A 160 5.92 16.95 0.19
CA ASP A 160 5.17 17.63 -0.86
C ASP A 160 4.55 18.94 -0.34
N ASN A 161 4.03 18.93 0.90
CA ASN A 161 3.50 20.12 1.56
C ASN A 161 4.59 21.15 1.88
N HIS A 162 5.77 20.71 2.32
CA HIS A 162 6.90 21.59 2.58
C HIS A 162 7.39 22.27 1.29
N ASP A 163 7.55 21.51 0.21
CA ASP A 163 7.96 22.01 -1.10
C ASP A 163 6.93 22.99 -1.67
N ALA A 164 5.63 22.69 -1.50
CA ALA A 164 4.56 23.60 -1.91
C ALA A 164 4.59 24.93 -1.12
N ARG A 165 4.88 24.87 0.18
CA ARG A 165 5.00 26.05 1.03
C ARG A 165 6.22 26.90 0.65
N LEU A 166 7.39 26.28 0.46
CA LEU A 166 8.58 26.97 -0.02
C LEU A 166 8.36 27.65 -1.37
N LYS A 167 7.66 26.98 -2.29
CA LYS A 167 7.30 27.58 -3.59
C LYS A 167 6.37 28.78 -3.43
N ALA A 168 5.39 28.70 -2.52
CA ALA A 168 4.50 29.82 -2.23
C ALA A 168 5.26 31.01 -1.61
N GLU A 169 6.14 30.75 -0.64
CA GLU A 169 6.99 31.78 -0.01
C GLU A 169 7.92 32.44 -1.04
N ASN A 170 8.55 31.66 -1.91
CA ASN A 170 9.38 32.19 -3.00
C ASN A 170 8.59 33.06 -3.99
N ASN A 171 7.36 32.67 -4.33
CA ASN A 171 6.50 33.47 -5.20
C ASN A 171 6.05 34.78 -4.54
N ILE A 172 5.74 34.76 -3.24
CA ILE A 172 5.39 35.97 -2.49
C ILE A 172 6.58 36.93 -2.40
N ASN A 173 7.78 36.42 -2.12
CA ASN A 173 8.99 37.22 -2.09
C ASN A 173 9.28 37.85 -3.47
N ALA A 174 9.19 37.06 -4.55
CA ALA A 174 9.37 37.58 -5.90
C ALA A 174 8.33 38.64 -6.28
N LEU A 175 7.06 38.47 -5.87
CA LEU A 175 6.01 39.47 -6.09
C LEU A 175 6.28 40.75 -5.29
N THR A 176 6.72 40.63 -4.04
CA THR A 176 7.06 41.75 -3.16
C THR A 176 8.23 42.55 -3.73
N ASP A 177 9.28 41.87 -4.20
CA ASP A 177 10.42 42.50 -4.85
C ASP A 177 10.01 43.20 -6.16
N SER A 178 9.10 42.59 -6.93
CA SER A 178 8.59 43.20 -8.15
C SER A 178 7.74 44.45 -7.87
N ILE A 179 6.93 44.45 -6.81
CA ILE A 179 6.15 45.61 -6.37
C ILE A 179 7.08 46.72 -5.86
N ALA A 180 8.08 46.39 -5.05
CA ALA A 180 9.05 47.35 -4.54
C ALA A 180 9.81 48.03 -5.68
N LYS A 181 10.21 47.26 -6.70
CA LYS A 181 10.91 47.78 -7.89
C LYS A 181 10.00 48.66 -8.77
N ALA A 182 8.71 48.32 -8.87
CA ALA A 182 7.73 49.13 -9.59
C ALA A 182 7.38 50.44 -8.85
N GLY A 183 7.28 50.40 -7.52
CA GLY A 183 7.06 51.59 -6.68
C GLY A 183 8.22 52.59 -6.77
N LEU A 184 9.47 52.10 -6.71
CA LEU A 184 10.66 52.93 -6.90
C LEU A 184 10.71 53.61 -8.28
N ALA A 185 10.22 52.93 -9.33
CA ALA A 185 10.15 53.50 -10.68
C ALA A 185 9.07 54.60 -10.81
N LEU A 186 7.97 54.50 -10.06
CA LEU A 186 6.88 55.47 -10.03
C LEU A 186 7.25 56.75 -9.25
N ASP A 187 8.00 56.61 -8.16
CA ASP A 187 8.52 57.76 -7.40
C ASP A 187 9.57 58.55 -8.19
N THR A 188 10.37 57.88 -9.03
CA THR A 188 11.31 58.57 -9.92
C THR A 188 10.65 59.28 -11.10
N SER A 189 9.50 58.80 -11.60
CA SER A 189 8.80 59.47 -12.72
C SER A 189 7.94 60.65 -12.27
N SER A 190 7.52 60.71 -11.00
CA SER A 190 6.79 61.86 -10.45
C SER A 190 7.69 63.08 -10.14
N LEU A 191 9.01 62.92 -10.19
CA LEU A 191 10.00 64.01 -10.04
C LEU A 191 10.42 64.65 -11.38
N GLU A 192 9.97 64.12 -12.52
CA GLU A 192 10.16 64.71 -13.86
C GLU A 192 8.84 65.30 -14.38
N HIS A 193 8.31 66.31 -13.71
CA HIS A 193 7.42 67.27 -14.38
C HIS A 193 8.06 68.65 -14.33
N PRO A 194 8.76 69.08 -15.40
CA PRO A 194 9.22 70.46 -15.49
C PRO A 194 8.02 71.34 -15.83
N ASP A 195 7.70 72.27 -14.91
CA ASP A 195 6.78 73.37 -15.16
C ASP A 195 7.21 74.15 -16.42
N HIS A 196 6.24 74.36 -17.30
CA HIS A 196 6.34 75.15 -18.54
C HIS A 196 6.36 76.66 -18.26
#